data_AF-A0A0M3QGT5-F1
#
_entry.id   AF-A0A0M3QGT5-F1
#
_cell.length_a   1.000
_cell.length_b   1.000
_cell.length_c   1.000
_cell.angle_alpha   90.00
_cell.angle_beta   90.00
_cell.angle_gamma   90.00
#
_symmetry.space_group_name_H-M   'P 1'
#
loop_
_entity.id
_entity.type
_entity.pdbx_description
1 polymer ?
#
loop_
_entity_poly.entity_id
_entity_poly.type
_entity_poly.pdbx_seq_one_letter_code
_entity_poly.pdbx_strand_id
1 'polypeptide(L)'
;MTASAEEGFRRTLVFHHVVKEAEAFAAGLPDIAAQLNTSDPELYPKTIWANWLCGDHKPLHRRRLLGEFAAGITGDGSVVEKCFLCSVKVLGEGVDTKNCDSVYWADVRGSMPDLAQAVGRALRMQPGEGKVASLVVPVLLGPGETADNMLTSRAFGGLAKLLEALRAHDARVVEALAEQQAQSRVTGVRSRSGSPENRGEGIGSGGPSAPARALLKFSTPRDPAQLAAFINLRVLDPEHEHWRRGVEAAVIYAREHGDLRVPFTYRVPEGEEAEGVGWPASLANFPLGQWTADARRFYARGDMDEDRIAQLERLGMIWSHFDVAWEEGLVAARGWAAEHGHLLAPLDATHQGYKVGIWLKNQRAAARRAQDLEQRQAEGLPVQSWSGALSEERREQLEDIDPSWCPAWSVEWQRCFHLTRLHLEEVGGELPTEPGDVVHRGEDLGRWVRAQRLGFDKLTGVQQWMCEHVLGITPATEDEKPKLRTSQAEKWAMHLAAARQFFEREGHLKVPRKHTERIILGKDQEQRELRLGAWISNQRSRATTLSPERVEQLSAIGMRWT
;
A
#
# COMPACT_ATOMS: atom_id res chain seq x y z
N MET A 1 -12.92 3.80 47.56
CA MET A 1 -12.81 3.98 49.03
C MET A 1 -12.15 2.81 49.72
N THR A 2 -12.69 1.59 49.64
CA THR A 2 -12.12 0.38 50.29
C THR A 2 -10.66 0.13 49.94
N ALA A 3 -10.30 0.06 48.65
CA ALA A 3 -8.90 -0.08 48.23
C ALA A 3 -7.99 1.04 48.75
N SER A 4 -8.51 2.27 48.85
CA SER A 4 -7.74 3.41 49.38
C SER A 4 -7.55 3.32 50.89
N ALA A 5 -8.52 2.80 51.63
CA ALA A 5 -8.41 2.55 53.07
C ALA A 5 -7.42 1.43 53.38
N GLU A 6 -7.57 0.27 52.73
CA GLU A 6 -6.76 -0.93 52.97
C GLU A 6 -5.29 -0.74 52.58
N GLU A 7 -5.02 -0.07 51.46
CA GLU A 7 -3.66 0.16 50.95
C GLU A 7 -3.08 1.51 51.39
N GLY A 8 -3.80 2.27 52.22
CA GLY A 8 -3.30 3.50 52.82
C GLY A 8 -3.12 4.69 51.87
N PHE A 9 -3.74 4.68 50.70
CA PHE A 9 -3.65 5.78 49.72
C PHE A 9 -4.20 7.09 50.29
N ARG A 10 -3.45 8.18 50.12
CA ARG A 10 -3.82 9.52 50.62
C ARG A 10 -4.17 10.46 49.48
N ARG A 11 -3.53 10.35 48.31
CA ARG A 11 -3.74 11.23 47.16
C ARG A 11 -3.96 10.39 45.91
N THR A 12 -5.23 10.18 45.61
CA THR A 12 -5.66 9.37 44.47
C THR A 12 -6.13 10.24 43.33
N LEU A 13 -5.53 10.07 42.16
CA LEU A 13 -6.01 10.70 40.93
C LEU A 13 -6.97 9.75 40.21
N VAL A 14 -8.16 10.22 39.88
CA VAL A 14 -9.26 9.40 39.37
C VAL A 14 -9.52 9.77 37.91
N PHE A 15 -9.29 8.86 36.98
CA PHE A 15 -9.51 9.12 35.55
C PHE A 15 -10.92 8.71 35.12
N HIS A 16 -11.62 9.63 34.45
CA HIS A 16 -12.90 9.38 33.81
C HIS A 16 -12.84 9.73 32.32
N HIS A 17 -13.68 9.07 31.53
CA HIS A 17 -13.81 9.34 30.10
C HIS A 17 -14.83 10.45 29.80
N VAL A 18 -15.81 10.67 30.68
CA VAL A 18 -16.91 11.64 30.52
C VAL A 18 -16.93 12.63 31.68
N VAL A 19 -17.06 13.93 31.37
CA VAL A 19 -17.09 15.02 32.36
C VAL A 19 -18.21 14.85 33.38
N LYS A 20 -19.42 14.52 32.91
CA LYS A 20 -20.59 14.30 33.79
C LYS A 20 -20.36 13.20 34.83
N GLU A 21 -19.60 12.16 34.49
CA GLU A 21 -19.29 11.08 35.42
C GLU A 21 -18.26 11.50 36.47
N ALA A 22 -17.24 12.26 36.05
CA ALA A 22 -16.24 12.81 36.97
C ALA A 22 -16.88 13.78 37.98
N GLU A 23 -17.78 14.63 37.50
CA GLU A 23 -18.55 15.55 38.33
C GLU A 23 -19.45 14.80 39.31
N ALA A 24 -20.25 13.84 38.83
CA ALA A 24 -21.13 13.04 39.67
C ALA A 24 -20.35 12.22 40.71
N PHE A 25 -19.20 11.65 40.32
CA PHE A 25 -18.33 10.90 41.23
C PHE A 25 -17.75 11.80 42.32
N ALA A 26 -17.19 12.97 41.95
CA ALA A 26 -16.64 13.91 42.91
C ALA A 26 -17.70 14.45 43.89
N ALA A 27 -18.92 14.70 43.40
CA ALA A 27 -20.02 15.17 44.22
C ALA A 27 -20.54 14.10 45.20
N GLY A 28 -20.64 12.84 44.77
CA GLY A 28 -21.23 11.76 45.59
C GLY A 28 -20.25 11.06 46.55
N LEU A 29 -18.94 11.14 46.30
CA LEU A 29 -17.94 10.43 47.09
C LEU A 29 -17.93 10.79 48.59
N PRO A 30 -18.07 12.07 49.00
CA PRO A 30 -18.14 12.47 50.41
C PRO A 30 -19.28 11.79 51.19
N ASP A 31 -20.48 11.71 50.60
CA ASP A 31 -21.64 11.09 51.24
C ASP A 31 -21.43 9.58 51.43
N ILE A 32 -20.88 8.92 50.41
CA ILE A 32 -20.52 7.49 50.48
C ILE A 32 -19.44 7.26 51.54
N ALA A 33 -18.44 8.12 51.61
CA ALA A 33 -17.37 8.02 52.62
C ALA A 33 -17.93 8.15 54.04
N ALA A 34 -18.86 9.07 54.28
CA ALA A 34 -19.53 9.23 55.56
C ALA A 34 -20.35 8.00 55.95
N GLN A 35 -21.08 7.40 55.00
CA GLN A 35 -21.84 6.16 55.24
C GLN A 35 -20.92 4.97 55.57
N LEU A 36 -19.81 4.84 54.84
CA LEU A 36 -18.82 3.79 55.08
C LEU A 36 -18.10 3.98 56.43
N ASN A 37 -17.72 5.21 56.78
CA ASN A 37 -17.14 5.52 58.09
C ASN A 37 -18.12 5.25 59.24
N THR A 38 -19.42 5.51 59.03
CA THR A 38 -20.44 5.15 60.05
C THR A 38 -20.53 3.64 60.26
N SER A 39 -20.28 2.86 59.20
CA SER A 39 -20.35 1.39 59.24
C SER A 39 -19.10 0.77 59.85
N ASP A 40 -17.91 1.29 59.50
CA ASP A 40 -16.62 0.88 60.05
C ASP A 40 -15.68 2.11 60.19
N PRO A 41 -15.71 2.78 61.37
CA PRO A 41 -14.92 3.97 61.60
C PRO A 41 -13.42 3.75 61.69
N GLU A 42 -12.97 2.50 61.93
CA GLU A 42 -11.54 2.18 62.05
C GLU A 42 -10.89 2.02 60.67
N LEU A 43 -11.64 1.55 59.67
CA LEU A 43 -11.13 1.33 58.32
C LEU A 43 -11.29 2.56 57.42
N TYR A 44 -12.43 3.25 57.44
CA TYR A 44 -12.75 4.31 56.49
C TYR A 44 -12.44 5.72 57.04
N PRO A 45 -12.00 6.67 56.20
CA PRO A 45 -11.58 8.00 56.66
C PRO A 45 -12.74 8.85 57.17
N LYS A 46 -12.47 9.70 58.15
CA LYS A 46 -13.45 10.67 58.67
C LYS A 46 -13.62 11.88 57.76
N THR A 47 -12.53 12.35 57.15
CA THR A 47 -12.51 13.55 56.33
C THR A 47 -11.92 13.25 54.96
N ILE A 48 -12.66 13.56 53.90
CA ILE A 48 -12.17 13.44 52.53
C ILE A 48 -12.40 14.71 51.74
N TRP A 49 -11.53 14.92 50.76
CA TRP A 49 -11.69 15.95 49.73
C TRP A 49 -11.87 15.27 48.38
N ALA A 50 -12.89 15.68 47.63
CA ALA A 50 -13.16 15.18 46.29
C ALA A 50 -13.51 16.35 45.36
N ASN A 51 -12.87 16.43 44.20
CA ASN A 51 -13.17 17.46 43.19
C ASN A 51 -12.89 16.95 41.77
N TRP A 52 -13.27 17.71 40.75
CA TRP A 52 -13.09 17.31 39.35
C TRP A 52 -12.46 18.41 38.48
N LEU A 53 -11.83 17.99 37.38
CA LEU A 53 -11.11 18.83 36.45
C LEU A 53 -11.42 18.43 35.01
N CYS A 54 -11.83 19.39 34.16
CA CYS A 54 -11.88 19.24 32.70
C CYS A 54 -11.05 20.33 31.97
N GLY A 55 -10.84 20.16 30.66
CA GLY A 55 -10.06 21.08 29.82
C GLY A 55 -10.62 22.50 29.79
N ASP A 56 -11.94 22.63 29.95
CA ASP A 56 -12.66 23.89 29.90
C ASP A 56 -12.52 24.74 31.17
N HIS A 57 -11.92 24.18 32.24
CA HIS A 57 -11.66 24.91 33.47
C HIS A 57 -10.58 25.98 33.30
N LYS A 58 -10.89 27.21 33.76
CA LYS A 58 -9.96 28.36 33.71
C LYS A 58 -8.63 28.01 34.40
N PRO A 59 -7.47 28.47 33.89
CA PRO A 59 -6.15 28.16 34.44
C PRO A 59 -6.00 28.42 35.96
N LEU A 60 -6.55 29.53 36.47
CA LEU A 60 -6.52 29.86 37.90
C LEU A 60 -7.29 28.84 38.76
N HIS A 61 -8.45 28.39 38.27
CA HIS A 61 -9.24 27.36 38.93
C HIS A 61 -8.50 26.02 38.96
N ARG A 62 -7.88 25.64 37.83
CA ARG A 62 -7.05 24.42 37.76
C ARG A 62 -5.89 24.47 38.75
N ARG A 63 -5.12 25.57 38.77
CA ARG A 63 -3.99 25.75 39.69
C ARG A 63 -4.41 25.68 41.16
N ARG A 64 -5.58 26.25 41.52
CA ARG A 64 -6.12 26.19 42.87
C ARG A 64 -6.42 24.74 43.28
N LEU A 65 -7.22 24.01 42.49
CA LEU A 65 -7.61 22.63 42.81
C LEU A 65 -6.40 21.67 42.90
N LEU A 66 -5.41 21.85 42.03
CA LEU A 66 -4.17 21.08 42.09
C LEU A 66 -3.35 21.38 43.35
N GLY A 67 -3.37 22.63 43.81
CA GLY A 67 -2.75 23.04 45.07
C GLY A 67 -3.45 22.44 46.28
N GLU A 68 -4.78 22.49 46.32
CA GLU A 68 -5.61 21.85 47.36
C GLU A 68 -5.37 20.33 47.41
N PHE A 69 -5.36 19.66 46.26
CA PHE A 69 -5.06 18.24 46.13
C PHE A 69 -3.65 17.88 46.64
N ALA A 70 -2.62 18.62 46.21
CA ALA A 70 -1.23 18.33 46.59
C ALA A 70 -0.94 18.61 48.07
N ALA A 71 -1.59 19.62 48.66
CA ALA A 71 -1.46 19.99 50.06
C ALA A 71 -2.34 19.14 50.99
N GLY A 72 -3.39 18.50 50.47
CA GLY A 72 -4.33 17.72 51.26
C GLY A 72 -5.24 18.58 52.12
N ILE A 73 -5.66 19.73 51.59
CA ILE A 73 -6.48 20.72 52.29
C ILE A 73 -7.74 21.05 51.48
N THR A 74 -8.82 21.38 52.18
CA THR A 74 -10.04 21.93 51.60
C THR A 74 -9.90 23.44 51.32
N GLY A 75 -10.86 24.03 50.60
CA GLY A 75 -10.84 25.46 50.25
C GLY A 75 -10.90 26.42 51.45
N ASP A 76 -11.29 25.94 52.63
CA ASP A 76 -11.29 26.61 53.93
C ASP A 76 -10.00 26.35 54.75
N GLY A 77 -9.06 25.56 54.23
CA GLY A 77 -7.76 25.28 54.85
C GLY A 77 -7.75 24.08 55.82
N SER A 78 -8.87 23.37 55.95
CA SER A 78 -8.96 22.17 56.79
C SER A 78 -8.18 21.00 56.17
N VAL A 79 -7.35 20.32 56.97
CA VAL A 79 -6.60 19.14 56.52
C VAL A 79 -7.53 17.94 56.44
N VAL A 80 -7.47 17.21 55.33
CA VAL A 80 -8.25 15.99 55.12
C VAL A 80 -7.38 14.74 55.15
N GLU A 81 -7.97 13.61 55.51
CA GLU A 81 -7.24 12.33 55.57
C GLU A 81 -6.96 11.76 54.18
N LYS A 82 -7.89 11.93 53.23
CA LYS A 82 -7.75 11.43 51.84
C LYS A 82 -8.28 12.42 50.79
N CYS A 83 -7.60 12.48 49.66
CA CYS A 83 -7.93 13.36 48.53
C CYS A 83 -8.14 12.58 47.23
N PHE A 84 -9.20 12.91 46.51
CA PHE A 84 -9.58 12.32 45.23
C PHE A 84 -9.77 13.42 44.18
N LEU A 85 -8.93 13.43 43.13
CA LEU A 85 -9.05 14.38 42.03
C LEU A 85 -9.52 13.68 40.76
N CYS A 86 -10.75 13.94 40.33
CA CYS A 86 -11.33 13.37 39.13
C CYS A 86 -10.89 14.16 37.89
N SER A 87 -10.22 13.52 36.93
CA SER A 87 -9.70 14.18 35.73
C SER A 87 -10.32 13.62 34.46
N VAL A 88 -10.68 14.52 33.53
CA VAL A 88 -11.18 14.18 32.19
C VAL A 88 -10.43 14.95 31.13
N LYS A 89 -9.57 14.28 30.35
CA LYS A 89 -8.79 14.85 29.22
C LYS A 89 -7.96 16.12 29.51
N VAL A 90 -7.73 16.48 30.78
CA VAL A 90 -7.03 17.75 31.15
C VAL A 90 -5.54 17.59 31.33
N LEU A 91 -5.08 16.36 31.61
CA LEU A 91 -3.69 16.11 31.99
C LEU A 91 -2.77 15.84 30.78
N GLY A 92 -3.28 16.07 29.56
CA GLY A 92 -2.50 15.98 28.32
C GLY A 92 -1.44 17.07 28.17
N GLU A 93 -1.62 18.24 28.81
CA GLU A 93 -0.71 19.38 28.67
C GLU A 93 -0.37 20.05 30.02
N GLY A 94 0.87 19.87 30.48
CA GLY A 94 1.57 20.86 31.32
C GLY A 94 1.30 20.90 32.83
N VAL A 95 0.62 19.94 33.45
CA VAL A 95 0.35 19.95 34.90
C VAL A 95 1.15 18.89 35.67
N ASP A 96 1.98 19.33 36.62
CA ASP A 96 2.74 18.48 37.55
C ASP A 96 1.88 18.17 38.80
N THR A 97 1.52 16.90 39.01
CA THR A 97 0.71 16.44 40.16
C THR A 97 1.63 15.92 41.28
N LYS A 98 2.27 16.86 41.97
CA LYS A 98 3.16 16.54 43.10
C LYS A 98 2.41 15.79 44.20
N ASN A 99 3.07 14.79 44.80
CA ASN A 99 2.59 13.98 45.93
C ASN A 99 1.41 13.04 45.63
N CYS A 100 1.11 12.75 44.36
CA CYS A 100 0.20 11.67 43.99
C CYS A 100 0.80 10.32 44.39
N ASP A 101 0.04 9.48 45.10
CA ASP A 101 0.48 8.13 45.53
C ASP A 101 -0.25 7.00 44.80
N SER A 102 -1.39 7.31 44.19
CA SER A 102 -2.22 6.32 43.54
C SER A 102 -3.03 6.90 42.38
N VAL A 103 -3.30 6.05 41.39
CA VAL A 103 -4.14 6.39 40.24
C VAL A 103 -5.24 5.35 40.12
N TYR A 104 -6.48 5.82 40.01
CA TYR A 104 -7.67 5.00 39.84
C TYR A 104 -8.31 5.27 38.48
N TRP A 105 -8.56 4.22 37.70
CA TRP A 105 -9.30 4.34 36.44
C TRP A 105 -10.77 4.01 36.65
N ALA A 106 -11.63 5.03 36.72
CA ALA A 106 -13.07 4.79 36.77
C ALA A 106 -13.61 4.22 35.45
N ASP A 107 -12.94 4.55 34.33
CA ASP A 107 -13.25 4.02 33.01
C ASP A 107 -12.00 3.92 32.11
N VAL A 108 -11.83 2.79 31.42
CA VAL A 108 -10.70 2.50 30.52
C VAL A 108 -11.10 2.63 29.03
N ARG A 109 -12.20 3.32 28.71
CA ARG A 109 -12.69 3.57 27.34
C ARG A 109 -11.88 4.63 26.54
N GLY A 110 -10.77 5.13 27.07
CA GLY A 110 -9.88 6.12 26.43
C GLY A 110 -8.93 5.55 25.37
N SER A 111 -8.18 6.42 24.69
CA SER A 111 -7.16 6.02 23.71
C SER A 111 -5.92 5.45 24.41
N MET A 112 -5.28 4.43 23.81
CA MET A 112 -4.09 3.77 24.38
C MET A 112 -2.96 4.75 24.72
N PRO A 113 -2.62 5.74 23.85
CA PRO A 113 -1.59 6.73 24.16
C PRO A 113 -1.93 7.64 25.35
N ASP A 114 -3.21 7.98 25.56
CA ASP A 114 -3.64 8.82 26.70
C ASP A 114 -3.46 8.09 28.04
N LEU A 115 -3.78 6.78 28.07
CA LEU A 115 -3.60 5.94 29.25
C LEU A 115 -2.12 5.83 29.62
N ALA A 116 -1.30 5.58 28.62
CA ALA A 116 0.13 5.38 28.74
C ALA A 116 0.85 6.69 29.20
N GLN A 117 0.45 7.83 28.64
CA GLN A 117 0.93 9.14 29.04
C GLN A 117 0.45 9.57 30.44
N ALA A 118 -0.79 9.24 30.81
CA ALA A 118 -1.32 9.46 32.15
C ALA A 118 -0.54 8.69 33.22
N VAL A 119 -0.22 7.41 32.93
CA VAL A 119 0.64 6.56 33.75
C VAL A 119 2.04 7.18 33.88
N GLY A 120 2.73 7.46 32.77
CA GLY A 120 4.11 8.01 32.81
C GLY A 120 4.25 9.39 33.48
N ARG A 121 3.18 10.19 33.55
CA ARG A 121 3.18 11.50 34.23
C ARG A 121 2.85 11.39 35.72
N ALA A 122 1.94 10.50 36.12
CA ALA A 122 1.70 10.20 37.53
C ALA A 122 2.89 9.47 38.18
N LEU A 123 3.66 8.73 37.38
CA LEU A 123 4.84 7.96 37.80
C LEU A 123 6.16 8.76 37.87
N ARG A 124 6.15 10.11 37.83
CA ARG A 124 7.39 10.89 37.93
C ARG A 124 8.02 10.77 39.32
N MET A 125 8.89 9.76 39.47
CA MET A 125 9.78 9.59 40.60
C MET A 125 10.82 10.71 40.63
N GLN A 126 11.04 11.33 41.78
CA GLN A 126 12.34 11.95 42.03
C GLN A 126 13.38 10.83 42.22
N PRO A 127 14.54 10.88 41.55
CA PRO A 127 15.58 9.87 41.73
C PRO A 127 15.95 9.73 43.22
N GLY A 128 15.78 8.52 43.79
CA GLY A 128 16.15 8.20 45.18
C GLY A 128 15.02 8.15 46.21
N GLU A 129 13.76 8.42 45.85
CA GLU A 129 12.66 8.51 46.85
C GLU A 129 11.96 7.18 47.18
N GLY A 130 12.24 6.08 46.44
CA GLY A 130 11.77 4.73 46.77
C GLY A 130 10.25 4.52 46.84
N LYS A 131 9.43 5.48 46.38
CA LYS A 131 7.97 5.41 46.43
C LYS A 131 7.39 4.49 45.34
N VAL A 132 6.53 3.56 45.75
CA VAL A 132 5.72 2.71 44.86
C VAL A 132 4.44 3.45 44.52
N ALA A 133 4.24 3.79 43.25
CA ALA A 133 2.98 4.37 42.78
C ALA A 133 1.98 3.25 42.48
N SER A 134 0.79 3.35 43.06
CA SER A 134 -0.21 2.27 42.99
C SER A 134 -1.27 2.54 41.91
N LEU A 135 -1.45 1.58 41.00
CA LEU A 135 -2.47 1.65 39.95
C LEU A 135 -3.68 0.81 40.38
N VAL A 136 -4.87 1.41 40.38
CA VAL A 136 -6.12 0.77 40.83
C VAL A 136 -7.09 0.68 39.66
N VAL A 137 -7.55 -0.54 39.36
CA VAL A 137 -8.50 -0.82 38.27
C VAL A 137 -9.74 -1.51 38.84
N PRO A 138 -10.93 -0.90 38.74
CA PRO A 138 -12.16 -1.54 39.17
C PRO A 138 -12.59 -2.62 38.18
N VAL A 139 -12.94 -3.79 38.70
CA VAL A 139 -13.58 -4.86 37.94
C VAL A 139 -14.96 -5.08 38.53
N LEU A 140 -15.99 -4.63 37.81
CA LEU A 140 -17.39 -4.76 38.20
C LEU A 140 -17.98 -5.99 37.52
N LEU A 141 -18.25 -7.04 38.31
CA LEU A 141 -18.80 -8.31 37.82
C LEU A 141 -20.33 -8.20 37.64
N GLY A 142 -20.83 -8.66 36.50
CA GLY A 142 -22.27 -8.74 36.23
C GLY A 142 -22.95 -9.94 36.92
N PRO A 143 -24.30 -10.02 36.88
CA PRO A 143 -25.04 -11.13 37.45
C PRO A 143 -24.59 -12.48 36.83
N GLY A 144 -24.13 -13.41 37.67
CA GLY A 144 -23.62 -14.72 37.23
C GLY A 144 -22.15 -14.74 36.81
N GLU A 145 -21.46 -13.60 36.78
CA GLU A 145 -20.01 -13.55 36.59
C GLU A 145 -19.30 -13.77 37.92
N THR A 146 -18.37 -14.75 37.95
CA THR A 146 -17.54 -15.01 39.11
C THR A 146 -16.13 -14.50 38.88
N ALA A 147 -15.39 -14.38 39.99
CA ALA A 147 -13.97 -14.11 40.01
C ALA A 147 -13.18 -14.99 39.02
N ASP A 148 -13.50 -16.27 38.92
CA ASP A 148 -12.71 -17.26 38.18
C ASP A 148 -12.89 -17.18 36.65
N ASN A 149 -13.84 -16.39 36.16
CA ASN A 149 -14.13 -16.22 34.73
C ASN A 149 -13.22 -15.18 34.04
N MET A 150 -12.00 -14.95 34.54
CA MET A 150 -11.11 -13.85 34.15
C MET A 150 -10.73 -13.85 32.65
N LEU A 151 -10.56 -15.06 32.09
CA LEU A 151 -10.16 -15.26 30.69
C LEU A 151 -11.26 -14.84 29.71
N THR A 152 -12.52 -15.07 30.06
CA THR A 152 -13.67 -14.96 29.14
C THR A 152 -14.59 -13.78 29.46
N SER A 153 -14.59 -13.28 30.70
CA SER A 153 -15.46 -12.18 31.09
C SER A 153 -15.03 -10.84 30.49
N ARG A 154 -16.04 -10.06 30.09
CA ARG A 154 -15.86 -8.69 29.60
C ARG A 154 -15.53 -7.69 30.72
N ALA A 155 -15.84 -8.01 31.98
CA ALA A 155 -15.53 -7.19 33.14
C ALA A 155 -14.02 -6.92 33.29
N PHE A 156 -13.17 -7.86 32.86
CA PHE A 156 -11.71 -7.75 32.91
C PHE A 156 -11.09 -7.05 31.69
N GLY A 157 -11.90 -6.59 30.73
CA GLY A 157 -11.40 -5.91 29.53
C GLY A 157 -10.67 -4.60 29.84
N GLY A 158 -11.07 -3.88 30.89
CA GLY A 158 -10.36 -2.68 31.35
C GLY A 158 -8.96 -2.98 31.88
N LEU A 159 -8.81 -4.08 32.63
CA LEU A 159 -7.52 -4.54 33.14
C LEU A 159 -6.58 -4.96 32.00
N ALA A 160 -7.09 -5.71 31.00
CA ALA A 160 -6.30 -6.13 29.85
C ALA A 160 -5.73 -4.93 29.08
N LYS A 161 -6.58 -3.94 28.76
CA LYS A 161 -6.16 -2.70 28.08
C LYS A 161 -5.09 -1.93 28.84
N LEU A 162 -5.18 -1.87 30.17
CA LEU A 162 -4.20 -1.16 30.99
C LEU A 162 -2.85 -1.89 31.02
N LEU A 163 -2.85 -3.22 31.09
CA LEU A 163 -1.62 -4.02 31.03
C LEU A 163 -0.98 -3.94 29.63
N GLU A 164 -1.77 -3.89 28.55
CA GLU A 164 -1.27 -3.62 27.19
C GLU A 164 -0.63 -2.23 27.08
N ALA A 165 -1.25 -1.19 27.66
CA ALA A 165 -0.70 0.16 27.68
C ALA A 165 0.63 0.24 28.47
N LEU A 166 0.75 -0.49 29.58
CA LEU A 166 1.97 -0.60 30.35
C LEU A 166 3.08 -1.32 29.55
N ARG A 167 2.75 -2.41 28.85
CA ARG A 167 3.69 -3.15 28.01
C ARG A 167 4.27 -2.27 26.90
N ALA A 168 3.47 -1.40 26.28
CA ALA A 168 3.94 -0.48 25.24
C ALA A 168 5.03 0.48 25.74
N HIS A 169 5.14 0.69 27.06
CA HIS A 169 6.20 1.48 27.67
C HIS A 169 7.33 0.65 28.28
N ASP A 170 7.01 -0.50 28.88
CA ASP A 170 8.00 -1.40 29.46
C ASP A 170 7.50 -2.87 29.42
N ALA A 171 7.95 -3.61 28.42
CA ALA A 171 7.60 -5.02 28.26
C ALA A 171 8.12 -5.89 29.42
N ARG A 172 9.27 -5.54 30.01
CA ARG A 172 9.94 -6.34 31.06
C ARG A 172 9.15 -6.35 32.36
N VAL A 173 8.45 -5.26 32.68
CA VAL A 173 7.60 -5.17 33.88
C VAL A 173 6.40 -6.12 33.77
N VAL A 174 5.79 -6.21 32.58
CA VAL A 174 4.61 -7.06 32.36
C VAL A 174 5.01 -8.54 32.25
N GLU A 175 6.16 -8.84 31.63
CA GLU A 175 6.73 -10.19 31.59
C GLU A 175 7.11 -10.69 32.99
N ALA A 176 7.77 -9.86 33.80
CA ALA A 176 8.12 -10.19 35.19
C ALA A 176 6.87 -10.45 36.06
N LEU A 177 5.77 -9.71 35.83
CA LEU A 177 4.49 -9.95 36.49
C LEU A 177 3.90 -11.33 36.12
N ALA A 178 4.04 -11.78 34.88
CA ALA A 178 3.58 -13.11 34.46
C ALA A 178 4.42 -14.23 35.07
N GLU A 179 5.76 -14.08 35.06
CA GLU A 179 6.70 -15.08 35.59
C GLU A 179 6.59 -15.26 37.10
N GLN A 180 6.46 -14.16 37.86
CA GLN A 180 6.32 -14.21 39.31
C GLN A 180 5.05 -14.96 39.76
N GLN A 181 3.94 -14.80 39.03
CA GLN A 181 2.68 -15.47 39.36
C GLN A 181 2.75 -16.98 39.07
N ALA A 182 3.46 -17.39 38.01
CA ALA A 182 3.70 -18.80 37.71
C ALA A 182 4.58 -19.51 38.77
N GLN A 183 5.57 -18.82 39.34
CA GLN A 183 6.52 -19.37 40.33
C GLN A 183 5.91 -19.61 41.72
N SER A 184 4.78 -18.98 42.06
CA SER A 184 4.08 -19.17 43.34
C SER A 184 3.63 -20.62 43.61
N ARG A 185 3.66 -21.48 42.59
CA ARG A 185 3.36 -22.92 42.66
C ARG A 185 4.47 -23.79 43.29
N VAL A 186 5.72 -23.29 43.47
CA VAL A 186 6.87 -24.15 43.85
C VAL A 186 7.18 -24.16 45.35
N THR A 187 6.53 -23.35 46.20
CA THR A 187 6.71 -23.42 47.66
C THR A 187 5.59 -24.19 48.34
N GLY A 188 5.56 -25.50 48.09
CA GLY A 188 4.75 -26.45 48.84
C GLY A 188 5.51 -27.77 48.98
N VAL A 189 5.71 -28.19 50.22
CA VAL A 189 6.35 -29.44 50.67
C VAL A 189 7.87 -29.37 50.91
N ARG A 190 8.25 -28.96 52.13
CA ARG A 190 9.25 -29.69 52.92
C ARG A 190 8.80 -29.77 54.37
N SER A 191 8.59 -31.00 54.83
CA SER A 191 8.26 -31.36 56.20
C SER A 191 9.46 -31.17 57.14
N ARG A 192 9.14 -30.84 58.40
CA ARG A 192 9.95 -30.92 59.63
C ARG A 192 11.22 -31.79 59.59
N SER A 193 12.38 -31.21 59.92
CA SER A 193 13.26 -31.59 61.06
C SER A 193 14.66 -30.94 60.95
N GLY A 194 15.22 -30.49 62.07
CA GLY A 194 16.66 -30.15 62.24
C GLY A 194 16.95 -28.68 62.58
N SER A 195 17.36 -28.43 63.82
CA SER A 195 17.68 -27.14 64.44
C SER A 195 19.10 -26.62 64.07
N PRO A 196 19.62 -25.51 64.65
CA PRO A 196 20.25 -24.43 63.88
C PRO A 196 21.78 -24.36 64.02
N GLU A 197 22.53 -24.04 62.97
CA GLU A 197 23.90 -23.54 63.15
C GLU A 197 24.45 -22.77 61.93
N ASN A 198 24.74 -21.49 62.20
CA ASN A 198 25.86 -20.62 61.82
C ASN A 198 26.63 -20.75 60.47
N ARG A 199 26.69 -19.60 59.79
CA ARG A 199 27.79 -18.99 59.01
C ARG A 199 28.58 -19.83 58.00
N GLY A 200 28.38 -19.47 56.73
CA GLY A 200 29.37 -19.61 55.65
C GLY A 200 29.06 -18.62 54.53
N GLU A 201 29.96 -17.66 54.31
CA GLU A 201 29.92 -16.72 53.19
C GLU A 201 29.98 -17.48 51.85
N GLY A 202 29.06 -17.14 50.96
CA GLY A 202 29.03 -17.64 49.59
C GLY A 202 28.40 -16.59 48.69
N ILE A 203 29.25 -15.99 47.85
CA ILE A 203 28.86 -15.07 46.78
C ILE A 203 27.93 -15.84 45.82
N GLY A 204 26.65 -15.50 45.84
CA GLY A 204 25.62 -16.13 45.04
C GLY A 204 24.44 -15.19 44.86
N SER A 205 24.04 -15.00 43.61
CA SER A 205 22.93 -14.15 43.12
C SER A 205 21.81 -13.94 44.14
N GLY A 206 21.65 -12.69 44.58
CA GLY A 206 20.52 -12.27 45.39
C GLY A 206 19.22 -12.57 44.65
N GLY A 207 18.52 -13.62 45.08
CA GLY A 207 17.10 -13.77 44.78
C GLY A 207 16.37 -12.50 45.21
N PRO A 208 15.39 -12.00 44.45
CA PRO A 208 14.76 -10.73 44.74
C PRO A 208 14.12 -10.74 46.14
N SER A 209 14.33 -9.65 46.88
CA SER A 209 13.84 -9.46 48.24
C SER A 209 12.30 -9.41 48.28
N ALA A 210 11.74 -9.70 49.46
CA ALA A 210 10.31 -9.75 49.74
C ALA A 210 9.42 -8.60 49.19
N PRO A 211 9.87 -7.35 48.96
CA PRO A 211 9.05 -6.29 48.39
C PRO A 211 8.66 -6.51 46.91
N ALA A 212 9.41 -7.34 46.17
CA ALA A 212 9.13 -7.60 44.75
C ALA A 212 7.96 -8.56 44.52
N ARG A 213 7.46 -9.25 45.57
CA ARG A 213 6.38 -10.25 45.50
C ARG A 213 4.96 -9.67 45.42
N ALA A 214 4.78 -8.34 45.39
CA ALA A 214 3.47 -7.71 45.58
C ALA A 214 3.15 -6.61 44.53
N LEU A 215 3.61 -6.74 43.29
CA LEU A 215 3.39 -5.74 42.24
C LEU A 215 1.96 -5.74 41.67
N LEU A 216 1.16 -6.80 41.90
CA LEU A 216 -0.25 -6.88 41.50
C LEU A 216 -1.07 -7.52 42.63
N LYS A 217 -2.07 -6.79 43.14
CA LYS A 217 -2.96 -7.24 44.23
C LYS A 217 -4.43 -7.20 43.79
N PHE A 218 -5.20 -8.20 44.21
CA PHE A 218 -6.64 -8.26 44.00
C PHE A 218 -7.37 -8.21 45.35
N SER A 219 -8.52 -7.53 45.39
CA SER A 219 -9.39 -7.46 46.57
C SER A 219 -10.02 -8.80 46.97
N THR A 220 -9.98 -9.78 46.06
CA THR A 220 -10.42 -11.16 46.29
C THR A 220 -9.27 -12.09 45.91
N PRO A 221 -8.91 -13.08 46.74
CA PRO A 221 -7.81 -14.01 46.45
C PRO A 221 -7.99 -14.68 45.09
N ARG A 222 -6.94 -14.72 44.27
CA ARG A 222 -6.96 -15.30 42.91
C ARG A 222 -5.99 -16.45 42.78
N ASP A 223 -6.34 -17.41 41.94
CA ASP A 223 -5.41 -18.43 41.50
C ASP A 223 -4.30 -17.77 40.65
N PRO A 224 -3.03 -17.82 41.10
CA PRO A 224 -1.91 -17.28 40.34
C PRO A 224 -1.77 -17.89 38.94
N ALA A 225 -2.22 -19.14 38.75
CA ALA A 225 -2.19 -19.80 37.44
C ALA A 225 -3.20 -19.20 36.46
N GLN A 226 -4.42 -18.86 36.90
CA GLN A 226 -5.41 -18.19 36.07
C GLN A 226 -4.99 -16.77 35.71
N LEU A 227 -4.31 -16.09 36.63
CA LEU A 227 -3.75 -14.76 36.40
C LEU A 227 -2.60 -14.78 35.40
N ALA A 228 -1.67 -15.74 35.53
CA ALA A 228 -0.60 -15.94 34.55
C ALA A 228 -1.17 -16.31 33.18
N ALA A 229 -2.20 -17.18 33.13
CA ALA A 229 -2.91 -17.50 31.90
C ALA A 229 -3.61 -16.27 31.29
N PHE A 230 -4.20 -15.40 32.11
CA PHE A 230 -4.81 -14.15 31.64
C PHE A 230 -3.79 -13.17 31.07
N ILE A 231 -2.65 -12.97 31.75
CA ILE A 231 -1.58 -12.10 31.25
C ILE A 231 -0.99 -12.69 29.96
N ASN A 232 -0.74 -14.00 29.90
CA ASN A 232 -0.25 -14.66 28.69
C ASN A 232 -1.25 -14.53 27.53
N LEU A 233 -2.48 -15.05 27.70
CA LEU A 233 -3.45 -15.17 26.60
C LEU A 233 -4.05 -13.84 26.15
N ARG A 234 -4.20 -12.88 27.06
CA ARG A 234 -4.96 -11.64 26.78
C ARG A 234 -4.09 -10.40 26.64
N VAL A 235 -2.86 -10.40 27.16
CA VAL A 235 -1.96 -9.24 27.18
C VAL A 235 -0.66 -9.50 26.41
N LEU A 236 -0.11 -10.71 26.48
CA LEU A 236 1.13 -11.07 25.79
C LEU A 236 0.88 -11.65 24.38
N ASP A 237 -0.20 -12.40 24.14
CA ASP A 237 -0.39 -13.26 22.96
C ASP A 237 -1.42 -12.83 21.85
N PRO A 238 -1.96 -11.59 21.71
CA PRO A 238 -2.86 -11.31 20.57
C PRO A 238 -2.15 -11.26 19.19
N GLU A 239 -0.87 -10.87 19.12
CA GLU A 239 -0.11 -10.88 17.84
C GLU A 239 0.48 -12.24 17.49
N HIS A 240 0.91 -13.01 18.50
CA HIS A 240 1.55 -14.31 18.32
C HIS A 240 0.52 -15.43 18.04
N GLU A 241 -0.68 -15.36 18.64
CA GLU A 241 -1.79 -16.25 18.29
C GLU A 241 -2.37 -15.94 16.90
N HIS A 242 -2.51 -14.66 16.55
CA HIS A 242 -2.98 -14.26 15.21
C HIS A 242 -1.98 -14.67 14.12
N TRP A 243 -0.67 -14.52 14.38
CA TRP A 243 0.38 -15.02 13.48
C TRP A 243 0.35 -16.55 13.37
N ARG A 244 0.27 -17.29 14.49
CA ARG A 244 0.21 -18.75 14.49
C ARG A 244 -1.01 -19.29 13.73
N ARG A 245 -2.19 -18.70 13.94
CA ARG A 245 -3.42 -19.05 13.20
C ARG A 245 -3.30 -18.76 11.71
N GLY A 246 -2.66 -17.65 11.35
CA GLY A 246 -2.37 -17.32 9.96
C GLY A 246 -1.40 -18.28 9.29
N VAL A 247 -0.34 -18.69 9.99
CA VAL A 247 0.61 -19.71 9.49
C VAL A 247 -0.06 -21.08 9.35
N GLU A 248 -0.84 -21.51 10.34
CA GLU A 248 -1.58 -22.78 10.27
C GLU A 248 -2.56 -22.79 9.09
N ALA A 249 -3.30 -21.68 8.91
CA ALA A 249 -4.20 -21.55 7.77
C ALA A 249 -3.46 -21.50 6.43
N ALA A 250 -2.30 -20.84 6.36
CA ALA A 250 -1.45 -20.80 5.18
C ALA A 250 -0.90 -22.19 4.82
N VAL A 251 -0.51 -23.01 5.80
CA VAL A 251 -0.06 -24.41 5.57
C VAL A 251 -1.16 -25.24 4.93
N ILE A 252 -2.39 -25.17 5.45
CA ILE A 252 -3.53 -25.94 4.93
C ILE A 252 -3.88 -25.46 3.51
N TYR A 253 -3.95 -24.14 3.31
CA TYR A 253 -4.20 -23.55 2.00
C TYR A 253 -3.15 -23.94 0.96
N ALA A 254 -1.85 -23.84 1.31
CA ALA A 254 -0.75 -24.20 0.41
C ALA A 254 -0.75 -25.69 0.06
N ARG A 255 -1.19 -26.56 0.98
CA ARG A 255 -1.36 -27.99 0.71
C ARG A 255 -2.47 -28.27 -0.30
N GLU A 256 -3.56 -27.51 -0.24
CA GLU A 256 -4.72 -27.66 -1.14
C GLU A 256 -4.45 -27.09 -2.54
N HIS A 257 -3.88 -25.88 -2.60
CA HIS A 257 -3.75 -25.11 -3.84
C HIS A 257 -2.36 -25.19 -4.48
N GLY A 258 -1.36 -25.68 -3.75
CA GLY A 258 0.03 -25.78 -4.23
C GLY A 258 0.81 -24.46 -4.19
N ASP A 259 0.16 -23.35 -3.84
CA ASP A 259 0.77 -22.03 -3.66
C ASP A 259 0.06 -21.20 -2.57
N LEU A 260 0.62 -20.02 -2.24
CA LEU A 260 0.00 -19.03 -1.36
C LEU A 260 -0.63 -17.85 -2.13
N ARG A 261 -1.26 -18.10 -3.29
CA ARG A 261 -2.05 -17.09 -4.03
C ARG A 261 -3.45 -16.93 -3.45
N VAL A 262 -3.52 -16.64 -2.15
CA VAL A 262 -4.78 -16.44 -1.44
C VAL A 262 -5.49 -15.18 -1.95
N PRO A 263 -6.75 -15.27 -2.45
CA PRO A 263 -7.54 -14.10 -2.80
C PRO A 263 -7.78 -13.20 -1.57
N PHE A 264 -7.76 -11.86 -1.74
CA PHE A 264 -7.90 -10.92 -0.62
C PHE A 264 -9.17 -11.14 0.23
N THR A 265 -10.27 -11.56 -0.41
CA THR A 265 -11.55 -11.82 0.24
C THR A 265 -11.69 -13.23 0.81
N TYR A 266 -10.68 -14.09 0.63
CA TYR A 266 -10.73 -15.48 1.06
C TYR A 266 -10.78 -15.57 2.59
N ARG A 267 -11.75 -16.34 3.06
CA ARG A 267 -11.93 -16.72 4.46
C ARG A 267 -11.94 -18.23 4.54
N VAL A 268 -11.37 -18.76 5.61
CA VAL A 268 -11.40 -20.19 5.90
C VAL A 268 -12.87 -20.64 6.05
N PRO A 269 -13.31 -21.69 5.33
CA PRO A 269 -14.69 -22.17 5.37
C PRO A 269 -15.09 -22.69 6.76
N GLU A 270 -16.41 -22.75 7.03
CA GLU A 270 -16.99 -23.31 8.26
C GLU A 270 -17.98 -24.44 7.95
N GLY A 271 -18.25 -25.32 8.91
CA GLY A 271 -19.23 -26.41 8.76
C GLY A 271 -18.73 -27.58 7.89
N GLU A 272 -19.63 -28.19 7.10
CA GLU A 272 -19.32 -29.40 6.30
C GLU A 272 -18.21 -29.17 5.26
N GLU A 273 -18.07 -27.96 4.73
CA GLU A 273 -16.98 -27.57 3.81
C GLU A 273 -15.60 -27.54 4.52
N ALA A 274 -15.57 -27.26 5.82
CA ALA A 274 -14.35 -27.27 6.62
C ALA A 274 -13.86 -28.70 6.89
N GLU A 275 -14.77 -29.63 7.15
CA GLU A 275 -14.46 -31.03 7.45
C GLU A 275 -13.88 -31.79 6.24
N GLY A 276 -14.33 -31.46 5.02
CA GLY A 276 -13.84 -32.09 3.79
C GLY A 276 -12.36 -31.83 3.47
N VAL A 277 -11.83 -30.69 3.90
CA VAL A 277 -10.43 -30.26 3.68
C VAL A 277 -9.56 -30.43 4.95
N GLY A 278 -10.20 -30.67 6.10
CA GLY A 278 -9.52 -30.84 7.39
C GLY A 278 -9.20 -29.52 8.10
N TRP A 279 -10.02 -28.48 7.90
CA TRP A 279 -9.89 -27.20 8.57
C TRP A 279 -10.29 -27.32 10.07
N PRO A 280 -9.41 -26.91 11.00
CA PRO A 280 -9.75 -26.82 12.42
C PRO A 280 -10.90 -25.84 12.67
N ALA A 281 -11.79 -26.16 13.62
CA ALA A 281 -12.85 -25.24 14.06
C ALA A 281 -12.30 -23.90 14.61
N SER A 282 -11.07 -23.89 15.11
CA SER A 282 -10.35 -22.69 15.54
C SER A 282 -10.02 -21.73 14.40
N LEU A 283 -10.03 -22.18 13.14
CA LEU A 283 -9.74 -21.36 11.96
C LEU A 283 -10.99 -20.93 11.20
N ALA A 284 -12.19 -21.35 11.61
CA ALA A 284 -13.45 -20.97 10.96
C ALA A 284 -13.56 -19.43 10.77
N ASN A 285 -13.91 -18.99 9.56
CA ASN A 285 -14.03 -17.59 9.15
C ASN A 285 -12.75 -16.74 9.26
N PHE A 286 -11.58 -17.36 9.51
CA PHE A 286 -10.31 -16.65 9.59
C PHE A 286 -9.98 -15.93 8.26
N PRO A 287 -9.66 -14.63 8.27
CA PRO A 287 -9.44 -13.84 7.06
C PRO A 287 -8.03 -14.05 6.47
N LEU A 288 -7.73 -15.26 6.00
CA LEU A 288 -6.41 -15.60 5.45
C LEU A 288 -6.00 -14.69 4.28
N GLY A 289 -6.95 -14.24 3.45
CA GLY A 289 -6.68 -13.31 2.36
C GLY A 289 -6.21 -11.92 2.82
N GLN A 290 -6.75 -11.42 3.93
CA GLN A 290 -6.31 -10.15 4.51
C GLN A 290 -4.98 -10.33 5.26
N TRP A 291 -4.85 -11.42 6.01
CA TRP A 291 -3.63 -11.75 6.75
C TRP A 291 -2.41 -11.86 5.83
N THR A 292 -2.53 -12.57 4.70
CA THR A 292 -1.46 -12.67 3.70
C THR A 292 -1.13 -11.32 3.05
N ALA A 293 -2.14 -10.47 2.82
CA ALA A 293 -1.93 -9.11 2.32
C ALA A 293 -1.20 -8.22 3.33
N ASP A 294 -1.51 -8.33 4.61
CA ASP A 294 -0.84 -7.60 5.67
C ASP A 294 0.60 -8.11 5.88
N ALA A 295 0.82 -9.42 5.83
CA ALA A 295 2.18 -10.00 5.83
C ALA A 295 3.06 -9.42 4.71
N ARG A 296 2.53 -9.32 3.48
CA ARG A 296 3.23 -8.66 2.35
C ARG A 296 3.56 -7.19 2.63
N ARG A 297 2.64 -6.45 3.27
CA ARG A 297 2.86 -5.05 3.66
C ARG A 297 3.89 -4.87 4.76
N PHE A 298 3.96 -5.79 5.72
CA PHE A 298 5.00 -5.77 6.76
C PHE A 298 6.38 -6.10 6.18
N TYR A 299 6.45 -7.09 5.29
CA TYR A 299 7.69 -7.41 4.56
C TYR A 299 8.18 -6.21 3.72
N ALA A 300 7.30 -5.60 2.91
CA ALA A 300 7.66 -4.46 2.07
C ALA A 300 8.13 -3.21 2.85
N ARG A 301 7.76 -3.09 4.13
CA ARG A 301 8.21 -2.00 5.01
C ARG A 301 9.51 -2.31 5.76
N GLY A 302 10.00 -3.56 5.71
CA GLY A 302 11.14 -4.01 6.51
C GLY A 302 10.80 -4.21 8.00
N ASP A 303 9.51 -4.27 8.34
CA ASP A 303 9.02 -4.41 9.72
C ASP A 303 8.87 -5.90 10.14
N MET A 304 9.25 -6.85 9.28
CA MET A 304 9.08 -8.29 9.52
C MET A 304 10.39 -8.93 9.98
N ASP A 305 10.29 -9.74 11.03
CA ASP A 305 11.39 -10.52 11.58
C ASP A 305 11.87 -11.63 10.62
N GLU A 306 13.19 -11.89 10.58
CA GLU A 306 13.82 -12.84 9.66
C GLU A 306 13.26 -14.27 9.80
N ASP A 307 12.94 -14.72 11.02
CA ASP A 307 12.38 -16.06 11.25
C ASP A 307 10.97 -16.19 10.64
N ARG A 308 10.20 -15.10 10.66
CA ARG A 308 8.85 -15.04 10.06
C ARG A 308 8.91 -15.06 8.54
N ILE A 309 9.89 -14.37 7.96
CA ILE A 309 10.16 -14.38 6.51
C ILE A 309 10.50 -15.82 6.08
N ALA A 310 11.49 -16.44 6.72
CA ALA A 310 11.92 -17.79 6.42
C ALA A 310 10.79 -18.82 6.59
N GLN A 311 9.92 -18.65 7.59
CA GLN A 311 8.75 -19.51 7.80
C GLN A 311 7.76 -19.43 6.63
N LEU A 312 7.46 -18.23 6.14
CA LEU A 312 6.53 -18.02 5.03
C LEU A 312 7.14 -18.42 3.68
N GLU A 313 8.43 -18.20 3.46
CA GLU A 313 9.13 -18.64 2.26
C GLU A 313 9.10 -20.16 2.09
N ARG A 314 9.26 -20.93 3.18
CA ARG A 314 9.12 -22.39 3.15
C ARG A 314 7.72 -22.86 2.71
N LEU A 315 6.71 -22.03 2.91
CA LEU A 315 5.33 -22.29 2.50
C LEU A 315 5.02 -21.80 1.07
N GLY A 316 6.02 -21.24 0.36
CA GLY A 316 5.85 -20.72 -0.99
C GLY A 316 5.21 -19.32 -1.02
N MET A 317 5.46 -18.49 0.00
CA MET A 317 4.91 -17.14 0.07
C MET A 317 5.40 -16.26 -1.08
N ILE A 318 4.45 -15.74 -1.85
CA ILE A 318 4.72 -14.76 -2.91
C ILE A 318 4.64 -13.37 -2.30
N TRP A 319 5.79 -12.75 -2.02
CA TRP A 319 5.86 -11.40 -1.42
C TRP A 319 5.36 -10.30 -2.35
N SER A 320 5.67 -10.42 -3.63
CA SER A 320 5.26 -9.49 -4.68
C SER A 320 4.81 -10.28 -5.91
N HIS A 321 3.51 -10.22 -6.21
CA HIS A 321 2.99 -10.77 -7.47
C HIS A 321 3.62 -10.12 -8.68
N PHE A 322 4.07 -8.86 -8.56
CA PHE A 322 4.78 -8.16 -9.62
C PHE A 322 6.17 -8.76 -9.86
N ASP A 323 6.84 -9.22 -8.81
CA ASP A 323 8.17 -9.82 -8.93
C ASP A 323 8.07 -11.23 -9.51
N VAL A 324 7.08 -12.03 -9.10
CA VAL A 324 6.80 -13.32 -9.74
C VAL A 324 6.39 -13.15 -11.20
N ALA A 325 5.49 -12.22 -11.51
CA ALA A 325 5.09 -11.95 -12.89
C ALA A 325 6.25 -11.40 -13.74
N TRP A 326 7.18 -10.68 -13.11
CA TRP A 326 8.42 -10.22 -13.73
C TRP A 326 9.34 -11.40 -14.02
N GLU A 327 9.61 -12.28 -13.06
CA GLU A 327 10.45 -13.47 -13.25
C GLU A 327 9.88 -14.41 -14.31
N GLU A 328 8.58 -14.71 -14.26
CA GLU A 328 7.89 -15.52 -15.28
C GLU A 328 8.03 -14.89 -16.68
N GLY A 329 7.86 -13.56 -16.77
CA GLY A 329 8.03 -12.83 -18.00
C GLY A 329 9.48 -12.79 -18.49
N LEU A 330 10.45 -12.69 -17.58
CA LEU A 330 11.88 -12.69 -17.87
C LEU A 330 12.34 -14.07 -18.36
N VAL A 331 11.85 -15.15 -17.76
CA VAL A 331 12.06 -16.53 -18.23
C VAL A 331 11.49 -16.70 -19.65
N ALA A 332 10.25 -16.24 -19.88
CA ALA A 332 9.65 -16.29 -21.22
C ALA A 332 10.43 -15.44 -22.24
N ALA A 333 10.96 -14.29 -21.82
CA ALA A 333 11.79 -13.42 -22.65
C ALA A 333 13.14 -14.07 -22.99
N ARG A 334 13.81 -14.70 -22.02
CA ARG A 334 15.06 -15.46 -22.25
C ARG A 334 14.81 -16.64 -23.18
N GLY A 335 13.73 -17.39 -22.97
CA GLY A 335 13.34 -18.49 -23.85
C GLY A 335 13.06 -18.02 -25.29
N TRP A 336 12.31 -16.92 -25.43
CA TRP A 336 12.07 -16.29 -26.72
C TRP A 336 13.39 -15.86 -27.39
N ALA A 337 14.27 -15.17 -26.66
CA ALA A 337 15.56 -14.70 -27.19
C ALA A 337 16.49 -15.87 -27.57
N ALA A 338 16.48 -16.97 -26.83
CA ALA A 338 17.26 -18.17 -27.16
C ALA A 338 16.79 -18.80 -28.48
N GLU A 339 15.48 -18.81 -28.75
CA GLU A 339 14.92 -19.32 -30.00
C GLU A 339 15.06 -18.33 -31.17
N HIS A 340 14.96 -17.03 -30.88
CA HIS A 340 14.79 -16.01 -31.91
C HIS A 340 16.00 -15.12 -32.16
N GLY A 341 16.95 -15.07 -31.23
CA GLY A 341 18.14 -14.21 -31.26
C GLY A 341 17.89 -12.76 -30.83
N HIS A 342 16.66 -12.40 -30.44
CA HIS A 342 16.28 -11.03 -30.10
C HIS A 342 15.02 -10.97 -29.21
N LEU A 343 14.78 -9.85 -28.53
CA LEU A 343 13.55 -9.57 -27.76
C LEU A 343 12.50 -8.79 -28.54
N LEU A 344 12.64 -8.65 -29.86
CA LEU A 344 11.73 -7.88 -30.72
C LEU A 344 10.43 -8.62 -31.08
N ALA A 345 9.83 -9.33 -30.13
CA ALA A 345 8.65 -10.16 -30.35
C ALA A 345 7.42 -9.38 -30.89
N PRO A 346 6.66 -9.94 -31.85
CA PRO A 346 5.32 -9.48 -32.21
C PRO A 346 4.34 -9.41 -31.02
N LEU A 347 3.22 -8.69 -31.15
CA LEU A 347 2.27 -8.53 -30.03
C LEU A 347 1.53 -9.82 -29.66
N ASP A 348 1.29 -10.68 -30.65
CA ASP A 348 0.66 -11.98 -30.53
C ASP A 348 1.65 -13.11 -30.18
N ALA A 349 2.94 -12.78 -30.05
CA ALA A 349 3.97 -13.75 -29.71
C ALA A 349 3.73 -14.37 -28.33
N THR A 350 3.84 -15.70 -28.29
CA THR A 350 3.79 -16.49 -27.07
C THR A 350 5.00 -17.40 -26.98
N HIS A 351 5.50 -17.64 -25.76
CA HIS A 351 6.53 -18.63 -25.49
C HIS A 351 6.03 -19.53 -24.35
N GLN A 352 5.91 -20.83 -24.62
CA GLN A 352 5.34 -21.82 -23.68
C GLN A 352 3.98 -21.40 -23.08
N GLY A 353 3.10 -20.77 -23.88
CA GLY A 353 1.80 -20.27 -23.44
C GLY A 353 1.82 -18.91 -22.74
N TYR A 354 3.00 -18.38 -22.39
CA TYR A 354 3.15 -17.04 -21.85
C TYR A 354 3.13 -15.99 -22.95
N LYS A 355 2.35 -14.91 -22.79
CA LYS A 355 2.19 -13.83 -23.80
C LYS A 355 3.37 -12.86 -23.79
N VAL A 356 4.55 -13.35 -24.16
CA VAL A 356 5.82 -12.61 -24.14
C VAL A 356 5.77 -11.32 -24.96
N GLY A 357 5.02 -11.31 -26.08
CA GLY A 357 4.83 -10.12 -26.91
C GLY A 357 4.16 -8.94 -26.19
N ILE A 358 3.07 -9.24 -25.47
CA ILE A 358 2.34 -8.25 -24.66
C ILE A 358 3.19 -7.81 -23.47
N TRP A 359 3.86 -8.75 -22.81
CA TRP A 359 4.73 -8.45 -21.68
C TRP A 359 5.86 -7.49 -22.07
N LEU A 360 6.62 -7.80 -23.13
CA LEU A 360 7.67 -6.93 -23.65
C LEU A 360 7.15 -5.54 -24.08
N LYS A 361 5.94 -5.46 -24.66
CA LYS A 361 5.30 -4.17 -24.96
C LYS A 361 5.09 -3.34 -23.68
N ASN A 362 4.62 -3.95 -22.60
CA ASN A 362 4.40 -3.27 -21.33
C ASN A 362 5.73 -2.84 -20.70
N GLN A 363 6.77 -3.69 -20.77
CA GLN A 363 8.10 -3.34 -20.26
C GLN A 363 8.73 -2.18 -21.04
N ARG A 364 8.56 -2.11 -22.36
CA ARG A 364 9.01 -0.97 -23.18
C ARG A 364 8.30 0.32 -22.80
N ALA A 365 6.99 0.24 -22.53
CA ALA A 365 6.22 1.41 -22.09
C ALA A 365 6.69 1.89 -20.71
N ALA A 366 6.98 0.96 -19.79
CA ALA A 366 7.53 1.27 -18.47
C ALA A 366 8.95 1.86 -18.54
N ALA A 367 9.81 1.36 -19.43
CA ALA A 367 11.17 1.90 -19.65
C ALA A 367 11.14 3.31 -20.25
N ARG A 368 10.31 3.55 -21.27
CA ARG A 368 10.14 4.90 -21.85
C ARG A 368 9.61 5.90 -20.83
N ARG A 369 8.66 5.47 -20.00
CA ARG A 369 8.18 6.28 -18.88
C ARG A 369 9.31 6.62 -17.91
N ALA A 370 10.18 5.67 -17.58
CA ALA A 370 11.35 5.92 -16.72
C ALA A 370 12.26 6.99 -17.34
N GLN A 371 12.61 6.86 -18.61
CA GLN A 371 13.43 7.83 -19.35
C GLN A 371 12.80 9.23 -19.39
N ASP A 372 11.49 9.34 -19.64
CA ASP A 372 10.78 10.62 -19.64
C ASP A 372 10.80 11.29 -18.26
N LEU A 373 10.72 10.50 -17.18
CA LEU A 373 10.78 10.99 -15.80
C LEU A 373 12.19 11.44 -15.42
N GLU A 374 13.21 10.66 -15.78
CA GLU A 374 14.63 11.03 -15.61
C GLU A 374 14.95 12.33 -16.34
N GLN A 375 14.49 12.47 -17.59
CA GLN A 375 14.69 13.70 -18.37
C GLN A 375 14.03 14.90 -17.69
N ARG A 376 12.77 14.76 -17.25
CA ARG A 376 12.08 15.85 -16.51
C ARG A 376 12.80 16.23 -15.24
N GLN A 377 13.32 15.24 -14.49
CA GLN A 377 14.10 15.49 -13.28
C GLN A 377 15.39 16.25 -13.61
N ALA A 378 16.10 15.86 -14.67
CA ALA A 378 17.31 16.54 -15.12
C ALA A 378 17.03 17.99 -15.59
N GLU A 379 15.86 18.24 -16.17
CA GLU A 379 15.38 19.57 -16.58
C GLU A 379 14.83 20.40 -15.40
N GLY A 380 14.77 19.85 -14.18
CA GLY A 380 14.26 20.53 -12.99
C GLY A 380 12.73 20.67 -12.96
N LEU A 381 12.00 19.91 -13.78
CA LEU A 381 10.55 19.90 -13.82
C LEU A 381 9.96 18.98 -12.73
N PRO A 382 8.75 19.28 -12.22
CA PRO A 382 8.13 18.46 -11.18
C PRO A 382 7.78 17.05 -11.68
N VAL A 383 8.23 16.04 -10.93
CA VAL A 383 7.91 14.62 -11.14
C VAL A 383 6.83 14.19 -10.12
N GLN A 384 5.68 13.73 -10.62
CA GLN A 384 4.55 13.37 -9.74
C GLN A 384 4.71 11.99 -9.09
N SER A 385 5.10 10.97 -9.85
CA SER A 385 5.27 9.60 -9.34
C SER A 385 6.06 8.71 -10.30
N TRP A 386 6.98 7.93 -9.73
CA TRP A 386 7.72 6.86 -10.39
C TRP A 386 6.93 5.55 -10.49
N SER A 387 5.69 5.52 -10.00
CA SER A 387 4.83 4.34 -10.10
C SER A 387 4.64 3.93 -11.56
N GLY A 388 4.88 2.64 -11.83
CA GLY A 388 4.81 2.04 -13.17
C GLY A 388 6.01 2.35 -14.08
N ALA A 389 7.04 3.08 -13.60
CA ALA A 389 8.32 3.16 -14.27
C ALA A 389 9.10 1.85 -14.06
N LEU A 390 9.86 1.44 -15.07
CA LEU A 390 10.75 0.28 -14.94
C LEU A 390 11.93 0.68 -14.05
N SER A 391 12.30 -0.18 -13.08
CA SER A 391 13.51 0.04 -12.30
C SER A 391 14.77 -0.18 -13.15
N GLU A 392 15.87 0.44 -12.73
CA GLU A 392 17.18 0.31 -13.39
C GLU A 392 17.65 -1.16 -13.46
N GLU A 393 17.59 -1.89 -12.34
CA GLU A 393 17.91 -3.32 -12.28
C GLU A 393 17.10 -4.16 -13.29
N ARG A 394 15.79 -3.91 -13.39
CA ARG A 394 14.92 -4.61 -14.34
C ARG A 394 15.23 -4.26 -15.79
N ARG A 395 15.67 -3.03 -16.03
CA ARG A 395 16.11 -2.59 -17.35
C ARG A 395 17.41 -3.29 -17.72
N GLU A 396 18.40 -3.34 -16.83
CA GLU A 396 19.67 -4.05 -17.02
C GLU A 396 19.42 -5.53 -17.35
N GLN A 397 18.54 -6.21 -16.61
CA GLN A 397 18.19 -7.62 -16.87
C GLN A 397 17.66 -7.88 -18.29
N LEU A 398 16.94 -6.92 -18.90
CA LEU A 398 16.47 -7.02 -20.28
C LEU A 398 17.56 -6.64 -21.29
N GLU A 399 18.40 -5.66 -20.97
CA GLU A 399 19.54 -5.24 -21.80
C GLU A 399 20.61 -6.33 -21.90
N ASP A 400 20.83 -7.11 -20.83
CA ASP A 400 21.68 -8.30 -20.82
C ASP A 400 21.23 -9.38 -21.79
N ILE A 401 19.92 -9.44 -22.09
CA ILE A 401 19.36 -10.40 -23.04
C ILE A 401 19.45 -9.85 -24.47
N ASP A 402 19.03 -8.60 -24.68
CA ASP A 402 19.06 -7.93 -25.97
C ASP A 402 19.17 -6.41 -25.74
N PRO A 403 20.33 -5.78 -25.99
CA PRO A 403 20.49 -4.33 -25.82
C PRO A 403 19.53 -3.50 -26.69
N SER A 404 19.00 -4.09 -27.77
CA SER A 404 18.06 -3.45 -28.68
C SER A 404 16.58 -3.71 -28.34
N TRP A 405 16.29 -4.29 -27.17
CA TRP A 405 14.93 -4.69 -26.78
C TRP A 405 13.93 -3.53 -26.77
N CYS A 406 14.36 -2.30 -26.44
CA CYS A 406 13.55 -1.09 -26.38
C CYS A 406 14.06 0.01 -27.34
N PRO A 407 13.82 -0.11 -28.66
CA PRO A 407 14.30 0.86 -29.63
C PRO A 407 13.53 2.19 -29.54
N ALA A 408 14.19 3.27 -29.97
CA ALA A 408 13.59 4.61 -30.09
C ALA A 408 12.58 4.73 -31.24
N TRP A 409 12.61 3.80 -32.20
CA TRP A 409 11.66 3.67 -33.32
C TRP A 409 10.74 2.46 -33.13
N SER A 410 10.01 2.06 -34.19
CA SER A 410 9.08 0.94 -34.10
C SER A 410 9.81 -0.40 -33.90
N VAL A 411 9.23 -1.28 -33.08
CA VAL A 411 9.76 -2.63 -32.83
C VAL A 411 9.79 -3.45 -34.13
N GLU A 412 8.81 -3.25 -35.00
CA GLU A 412 8.76 -3.86 -36.33
C GLU A 412 9.96 -3.47 -37.20
N TRP A 413 10.31 -2.17 -37.23
CA TRP A 413 11.49 -1.72 -37.98
C TRP A 413 12.77 -2.35 -37.43
N GLN A 414 12.93 -2.37 -36.10
CA GLN A 414 14.12 -2.97 -35.47
C GLN A 414 14.20 -4.47 -35.73
N ARG A 415 13.05 -5.17 -35.75
CA ARG A 415 12.97 -6.59 -36.06
C ARG A 415 13.39 -6.86 -37.51
N CYS A 416 12.81 -6.16 -38.48
CA CYS A 416 13.17 -6.33 -39.89
C CYS A 416 14.63 -5.98 -40.14
N PHE A 417 15.17 -4.94 -39.49
CA PHE A 417 16.59 -4.62 -39.53
C PHE A 417 17.46 -5.78 -39.03
N HIS A 418 17.14 -6.33 -37.85
CA HIS A 418 17.88 -7.45 -37.27
C HIS A 418 17.80 -8.72 -38.14
N LEU A 419 16.61 -9.06 -38.65
CA LEU A 419 16.40 -10.22 -39.52
C LEU A 419 17.12 -10.05 -40.88
N THR A 420 17.13 -8.84 -41.44
CA THR A 420 17.89 -8.54 -42.66
C THR A 420 19.39 -8.68 -42.41
N ARG A 421 19.90 -8.17 -41.28
CA ARG A 421 21.31 -8.34 -40.89
C ARG A 421 21.69 -9.82 -40.75
N LEU A 422 20.88 -10.62 -40.05
CA LEU A 422 21.10 -12.07 -39.92
C LEU A 422 21.10 -12.77 -41.30
N HIS A 423 20.18 -12.41 -42.18
CA HIS A 423 20.13 -12.95 -43.54
C HIS A 423 21.42 -12.67 -44.33
N LEU A 424 21.96 -11.45 -44.22
CA LEU A 424 23.23 -11.07 -44.85
C LEU A 424 24.42 -11.84 -44.24
N GLU A 425 24.43 -12.05 -42.93
CA GLU A 425 25.50 -12.74 -42.19
C GLU A 425 25.52 -14.26 -42.40
N GLU A 426 24.36 -14.93 -42.39
CA GLU A 426 24.27 -16.40 -42.46
C GLU A 426 24.52 -16.96 -43.86
N VAL A 427 24.27 -16.18 -44.92
CA VAL A 427 24.29 -16.66 -46.31
C VAL A 427 25.36 -15.99 -47.17
N GLY A 428 25.99 -14.89 -46.70
CA GLY A 428 26.63 -13.95 -47.62
C GLY A 428 25.63 -13.45 -48.67
N GLY A 429 24.35 -13.39 -48.28
CA GLY A 429 23.21 -13.19 -49.17
C GLY A 429 23.19 -11.78 -49.75
N GLU A 430 22.67 -11.66 -50.98
CA GLU A 430 22.36 -10.36 -51.55
C GLU A 430 21.17 -9.72 -50.82
N LEU A 431 21.17 -8.39 -50.77
CA LEU A 431 20.08 -7.64 -50.16
C LEU A 431 18.76 -7.95 -50.88
N PRO A 432 17.71 -8.43 -50.19
CA PRO A 432 16.43 -8.72 -50.85
C PRO A 432 15.78 -7.41 -51.29
N THR A 433 15.55 -7.24 -52.59
CA THR A 433 14.99 -6.00 -53.15
C THR A 433 13.56 -6.16 -53.65
N GLU A 434 13.09 -7.38 -53.93
CA GLU A 434 11.73 -7.63 -54.38
C GLU A 434 10.85 -8.22 -53.26
N PRO A 435 9.58 -7.79 -53.15
CA PRO A 435 8.64 -8.35 -52.19
C PRO A 435 8.47 -9.86 -52.37
N GLY A 436 8.59 -10.61 -51.28
CA GLY A 436 8.45 -12.07 -51.27
C GLY A 436 9.74 -12.85 -51.54
N ASP A 437 10.85 -12.18 -51.87
CA ASP A 437 12.16 -12.83 -52.08
C ASP A 437 12.61 -13.59 -50.83
N VAL A 438 12.52 -12.92 -49.69
CA VAL A 438 12.91 -13.46 -48.39
C VAL A 438 11.81 -13.15 -47.38
N VAL A 439 11.06 -14.18 -47.02
CA VAL A 439 10.09 -14.14 -45.92
C VAL A 439 10.68 -14.88 -44.74
N HIS A 440 11.10 -14.16 -43.71
CA HIS A 440 11.66 -14.76 -42.50
C HIS A 440 10.69 -14.55 -41.34
N ARG A 441 10.16 -15.65 -40.79
CA ARG A 441 9.24 -15.65 -39.63
C ARG A 441 8.01 -14.75 -39.83
N GLY A 442 7.46 -14.74 -41.04
CA GLY A 442 6.26 -13.96 -41.41
C GLY A 442 6.55 -12.52 -41.86
N GLU A 443 7.79 -12.05 -41.75
CA GLU A 443 8.22 -10.73 -42.22
C GLU A 443 8.78 -10.80 -43.64
N ASP A 444 8.23 -10.00 -44.55
CA ASP A 444 8.69 -9.86 -45.94
C ASP A 444 9.83 -8.83 -45.99
N LEU A 445 11.08 -9.33 -45.94
CA LEU A 445 12.28 -8.49 -45.86
C LEU A 445 12.49 -7.69 -47.14
N GLY A 446 12.19 -8.26 -48.31
CA GLY A 446 12.33 -7.56 -49.58
C GLY A 446 11.35 -6.38 -49.72
N ARG A 447 10.11 -6.57 -49.26
CA ARG A 447 9.15 -5.46 -49.12
C ARG A 447 9.64 -4.39 -48.15
N TRP A 448 10.21 -4.81 -47.01
CA TRP A 448 10.71 -3.87 -46.01
C TRP A 448 11.90 -3.05 -46.55
N VAL A 449 12.88 -3.70 -47.19
CA VAL A 449 14.03 -3.03 -47.83
C VAL A 449 13.54 -2.02 -48.87
N ARG A 450 12.61 -2.42 -49.75
CA ARG A 450 12.03 -1.52 -50.74
C ARG A 450 11.35 -0.32 -50.10
N ALA A 451 10.63 -0.53 -49.00
CA ALA A 451 10.01 0.57 -48.25
C ALA A 451 11.06 1.52 -47.64
N GLN A 452 12.19 0.99 -47.13
CA GLN A 452 13.30 1.81 -46.63
C GLN A 452 13.96 2.62 -47.75
N ARG A 453 14.20 2.01 -48.93
CA ARG A 453 14.76 2.72 -50.10
C ARG A 453 13.88 3.86 -50.58
N LEU A 454 12.57 3.62 -50.69
CA LEU A 454 11.58 4.59 -51.18
C LEU A 454 11.26 5.70 -50.17
N GLY A 455 11.37 5.41 -48.87
CA GLY A 455 11.08 6.34 -47.78
C GLY A 455 12.31 6.78 -47.00
N PHE A 456 13.50 6.72 -47.62
CA PHE A 456 14.78 6.95 -46.95
C PHE A 456 14.88 8.34 -46.32
N ASP A 457 14.24 9.34 -46.95
CA ASP A 457 14.12 10.72 -46.48
C ASP A 457 13.31 10.88 -45.18
N LYS A 458 12.49 9.88 -44.84
CA LYS A 458 11.65 9.88 -43.63
C LYS A 458 12.32 9.20 -42.44
N LEU A 459 13.45 8.53 -42.67
CA LEU A 459 14.20 7.85 -41.62
C LEU A 459 14.99 8.87 -40.78
N THR A 460 15.16 8.56 -39.50
CA THR A 460 16.07 9.34 -38.64
C THR A 460 17.52 9.20 -39.13
N GLY A 461 18.39 10.15 -38.80
CA GLY A 461 19.81 10.09 -39.22
C GLY A 461 20.52 8.80 -38.79
N VAL A 462 20.18 8.26 -37.60
CA VAL A 462 20.71 6.97 -37.13
C VAL A 462 20.17 5.81 -37.98
N GLN A 463 18.89 5.81 -38.34
CA GLN A 463 18.32 4.79 -39.21
C GLN A 463 18.90 4.83 -40.62
N GLN A 464 19.12 6.03 -41.19
CA GLN A 464 19.80 6.19 -42.47
C GLN A 464 21.21 5.63 -42.41
N TRP A 465 21.97 5.99 -41.37
CA TRP A 465 23.33 5.49 -41.16
C TRP A 465 23.36 3.96 -41.05
N MET A 466 22.47 3.37 -40.24
CA MET A 466 22.39 1.91 -40.10
C MET A 466 22.00 1.21 -41.41
N CYS A 467 21.00 1.73 -42.12
CA CYS A 467 20.59 1.19 -43.42
C CYS A 467 21.76 1.20 -44.41
N GLU A 468 22.47 2.32 -44.53
CA GLU A 468 23.54 2.50 -45.50
C GLU A 468 24.82 1.72 -45.12
N HIS A 469 25.25 1.82 -43.86
CA HIS A 469 26.56 1.33 -43.44
C HIS A 469 26.53 -0.10 -42.87
N VAL A 470 25.40 -0.54 -42.32
CA VAL A 470 25.26 -1.90 -41.76
C VAL A 470 24.60 -2.86 -42.76
N LEU A 471 23.56 -2.41 -43.48
CA LEU A 471 22.81 -3.27 -44.41
C LEU A 471 23.12 -3.01 -45.90
N GLY A 472 23.81 -1.93 -46.25
CA GLY A 472 24.07 -1.57 -47.65
C GLY A 472 22.83 -1.07 -48.42
N ILE A 473 21.79 -0.62 -47.73
CA ILE A 473 20.57 -0.08 -48.34
C ILE A 473 20.81 1.38 -48.77
N THR A 474 20.74 1.63 -50.07
CA THR A 474 20.86 2.97 -50.66
C THR A 474 19.49 3.59 -50.99
N PRO A 475 19.34 4.92 -50.87
CA PRO A 475 18.10 5.61 -51.22
C PRO A 475 17.71 5.35 -52.69
N ALA A 476 16.41 5.20 -52.94
CA ALA A 476 15.90 5.05 -54.30
C ALA A 476 16.18 6.31 -55.14
N THR A 477 16.57 6.11 -56.40
CA THR A 477 16.75 7.21 -57.35
C THR A 477 15.40 7.84 -57.72
N GLU A 478 15.41 9.06 -58.24
CA GLU A 478 14.17 9.77 -58.60
C GLU A 478 13.32 9.00 -59.63
N ASP A 479 13.95 8.18 -60.50
CA ASP A 479 13.27 7.35 -61.49
C ASP A 479 12.62 6.09 -60.88
N GLU A 480 13.13 5.60 -59.75
CA GLU A 480 12.58 4.46 -59.01
C GLU A 480 11.42 4.86 -58.08
N LYS A 481 11.35 6.14 -57.69
CA LYS A 481 10.28 6.65 -56.84
C LYS A 481 8.94 6.64 -57.60
N PRO A 482 7.85 6.13 -56.99
CA PRO A 482 6.53 6.25 -57.57
C PRO A 482 6.21 7.72 -57.85
N LYS A 483 5.77 8.05 -59.07
CA LYS A 483 5.34 9.41 -59.41
C LYS A 483 4.40 9.95 -58.33
N LEU A 484 4.75 11.10 -57.77
CA LEU A 484 3.95 11.76 -56.73
C LEU A 484 2.48 11.78 -57.14
N ARG A 485 1.60 11.28 -56.26
CA ARG A 485 0.16 11.36 -56.50
C ARG A 485 -0.20 12.83 -56.63
N THR A 486 -0.77 13.22 -57.78
CA THR A 486 -1.24 14.58 -58.00
C THR A 486 -2.14 15.02 -56.85
N SER A 487 -1.83 16.17 -56.26
CA SER A 487 -2.55 16.67 -55.09
C SER A 487 -4.02 16.95 -55.45
N GLN A 488 -4.91 16.95 -54.45
CA GLN A 488 -6.31 17.27 -54.72
C GLN A 488 -6.48 18.71 -55.24
N ALA A 489 -5.55 19.61 -54.87
CA ALA A 489 -5.48 20.97 -55.39
C ALA A 489 -5.04 21.01 -56.86
N GLU A 490 -4.01 20.24 -57.24
CA GLU A 490 -3.61 20.10 -58.65
C GLU A 490 -4.72 19.49 -59.50
N LYS A 491 -5.38 18.42 -59.02
CA LYS A 491 -6.53 17.82 -59.71
C LYS A 491 -7.65 18.84 -59.90
N TRP A 492 -7.94 19.64 -58.87
CA TRP A 492 -8.92 20.72 -58.96
C TRP A 492 -8.51 21.77 -60.00
N ALA A 493 -7.27 22.25 -59.97
CA ALA A 493 -6.75 23.23 -60.93
C ALA A 493 -6.80 22.70 -62.38
N MET A 494 -6.43 21.44 -62.60
CA MET A 494 -6.51 20.78 -63.90
C MET A 494 -7.96 20.73 -64.42
N HIS A 495 -8.91 20.31 -63.57
CA HIS A 495 -10.32 20.26 -63.97
C HIS A 495 -10.95 21.64 -64.15
N LEU A 496 -10.54 22.64 -63.36
CA LEU A 496 -10.97 24.04 -63.53
C LEU A 496 -10.43 24.64 -64.84
N ALA A 497 -9.18 24.35 -65.20
CA ALA A 497 -8.61 24.75 -66.49
C ALA A 497 -9.37 24.11 -67.66
N ALA A 498 -9.70 22.82 -67.57
CA ALA A 498 -10.54 22.15 -68.56
C ALA A 498 -11.95 22.75 -68.66
N ALA A 499 -12.56 23.11 -67.52
CA ALA A 499 -13.85 23.78 -67.47
C ALA A 499 -13.79 25.18 -68.11
N ARG A 500 -12.71 25.94 -67.88
CA ARG A 500 -12.47 27.24 -68.50
C ARG A 500 -12.28 27.12 -70.01
N GLN A 501 -11.47 26.18 -70.49
CA GLN A 501 -11.27 25.92 -71.91
C GLN A 501 -12.60 25.56 -72.61
N PHE A 502 -13.43 24.72 -71.98
CA PHE A 502 -14.76 24.39 -72.50
C PHE A 502 -15.68 25.61 -72.53
N PHE A 503 -15.65 26.44 -71.48
CA PHE A 503 -16.45 27.66 -71.42
C PHE A 503 -16.03 28.70 -72.46
N GLU A 504 -14.73 28.89 -72.69
CA GLU A 504 -14.20 29.78 -73.73
C GLU A 504 -14.61 29.32 -75.15
N ARG A 505 -14.68 27.99 -75.38
CA ARG A 505 -15.11 27.43 -76.67
C ARG A 505 -16.61 27.51 -76.90
N GLU A 506 -17.41 27.15 -75.91
CA GLU A 506 -18.87 26.93 -76.05
C GLU A 506 -19.72 28.08 -75.48
N GLY A 507 -19.11 29.03 -74.76
CA GLY A 507 -19.80 30.12 -74.07
C GLY A 507 -20.68 29.68 -72.89
N HIS A 508 -20.70 28.38 -72.55
CA HIS A 508 -21.50 27.83 -71.46
C HIS A 508 -20.83 26.61 -70.81
N LEU A 509 -21.21 26.30 -69.56
CA LEU A 509 -20.72 25.12 -68.84
C LEU A 509 -21.73 23.95 -68.82
N LYS A 510 -22.55 23.80 -69.86
CA LYS A 510 -23.48 22.66 -70.05
C LYS A 510 -22.75 21.46 -70.68
N VAL A 511 -21.86 20.84 -69.93
CA VAL A 511 -21.03 19.73 -70.41
C VAL A 511 -21.81 18.40 -70.38
N PRO A 512 -21.95 17.65 -71.50
CA PRO A 512 -22.54 16.31 -71.49
C PRO A 512 -21.80 15.35 -70.56
N ARG A 513 -22.49 14.49 -69.81
CA ARG A 513 -21.87 13.65 -68.75
C ARG A 513 -20.73 12.74 -69.23
N LYS A 514 -20.76 12.28 -70.49
CA LYS A 514 -19.71 11.45 -71.10
C LYS A 514 -18.58 12.25 -71.76
N HIS A 515 -18.70 13.59 -71.79
CA HIS A 515 -17.73 14.46 -72.43
C HIS A 515 -16.37 14.40 -71.74
N THR A 516 -15.33 14.30 -72.57
CA THR A 516 -13.94 14.28 -72.15
C THR A 516 -13.26 15.46 -72.83
N GLU A 517 -12.62 16.32 -72.05
CA GLU A 517 -11.92 17.51 -72.52
C GLU A 517 -10.42 17.22 -72.50
N ARG A 518 -9.74 17.58 -73.59
CA ARG A 518 -8.29 17.43 -73.72
C ARG A 518 -7.64 18.74 -73.31
N ILE A 519 -6.78 18.67 -72.30
CA ILE A 519 -5.99 19.83 -71.86
C ILE A 519 -4.50 19.54 -72.01
N ILE A 520 -3.75 20.58 -72.36
CA ILE A 520 -2.30 20.57 -72.40
C ILE A 520 -1.81 21.22 -71.11
N LEU A 521 -1.02 20.51 -70.31
CA LEU A 521 -0.53 20.99 -69.02
C LEU A 521 1.00 21.11 -69.03
N GLY A 522 1.51 22.25 -68.58
CA GLY A 522 2.95 22.47 -68.34
C GLY A 522 3.79 22.70 -69.60
N LYS A 523 5.10 22.95 -69.38
CA LYS A 523 6.09 23.21 -70.44
C LYS A 523 6.35 22.00 -71.34
N ASP A 524 6.00 20.80 -70.89
CA ASP A 524 6.29 19.52 -71.58
C ASP A 524 5.20 19.07 -72.54
N GLN A 525 4.18 19.91 -72.78
CA GLN A 525 3.04 19.62 -73.67
C GLN A 525 2.35 18.26 -73.43
N GLU A 526 2.28 17.79 -72.18
CA GLU A 526 1.55 16.56 -71.85
C GLU A 526 0.05 16.75 -72.15
N GLN A 527 -0.46 15.98 -73.11
CA GLN A 527 -1.89 15.90 -73.41
C GLN A 527 -2.58 14.98 -72.41
N ARG A 528 -3.54 15.52 -71.65
CA ARG A 528 -4.36 14.71 -70.73
C ARG A 528 -5.83 14.80 -71.09
N GLU A 529 -6.47 13.63 -71.10
CA GLU A 529 -7.91 13.49 -71.30
C GLU A 529 -8.62 13.49 -69.94
N LEU A 530 -9.44 14.51 -69.68
CA LEU A 530 -10.19 14.64 -68.43
C LEU A 530 -11.69 14.46 -68.69
N ARG A 531 -12.34 13.59 -67.91
CA ARG A 531 -13.81 13.39 -67.93
C ARG A 531 -14.55 14.57 -67.32
N LEU A 532 -14.49 15.72 -68.00
CA LEU A 532 -15.04 16.99 -67.55
C LEU A 532 -16.55 16.90 -67.27
N GLY A 533 -17.30 16.17 -68.10
CA GLY A 533 -18.75 16.01 -67.93
C GLY A 533 -19.16 15.35 -66.62
N ALA A 534 -18.44 14.29 -66.25
CA ALA A 534 -18.66 13.60 -64.98
C ALA A 534 -18.25 14.47 -63.79
N TRP A 535 -17.14 15.22 -63.92
CA TRP A 535 -16.65 16.10 -62.88
C TRP A 535 -17.59 17.27 -62.60
N ILE A 536 -18.06 17.99 -63.63
CA ILE A 536 -19.04 19.09 -63.49
C ILE A 536 -20.35 18.58 -62.87
N SER A 537 -20.85 17.43 -63.31
CA SER A 537 -22.04 16.81 -62.73
C SER A 537 -21.86 16.50 -61.24
N ASN A 538 -20.69 16.00 -60.85
CA ASN A 538 -20.36 15.74 -59.46
C ASN A 538 -20.27 17.04 -58.63
N GLN A 539 -19.63 18.09 -59.16
CA GLN A 539 -19.57 19.38 -58.46
C GLN A 539 -20.98 19.97 -58.25
N ARG A 540 -21.88 19.89 -59.25
CA ARG A 540 -23.29 20.31 -59.08
C ARG A 540 -24.00 19.55 -57.97
N SER A 541 -23.85 18.22 -57.93
CA SER A 541 -24.48 17.41 -56.88
C SER A 541 -23.96 17.71 -55.47
N ARG A 542 -22.75 18.29 -55.36
CA ARG A 542 -22.08 18.59 -54.10
C ARG A 542 -22.08 20.08 -53.77
N ALA A 543 -22.90 20.89 -54.46
CA ALA A 543 -22.95 22.35 -54.33
C ALA A 543 -23.06 22.83 -52.88
N THR A 544 -23.86 22.15 -52.06
CA THR A 544 -24.09 22.47 -50.65
C THR A 544 -22.92 22.14 -49.72
N THR A 545 -21.93 21.38 -50.21
CA THR A 545 -20.77 20.90 -49.45
C THR A 545 -19.42 21.41 -49.98
N LEU A 546 -19.44 22.19 -51.06
CA LEU A 546 -18.26 22.80 -51.66
C LEU A 546 -17.83 24.05 -50.86
N SER A 547 -16.53 24.31 -50.80
CA SER A 547 -16.03 25.54 -50.17
C SER A 547 -16.50 26.78 -50.95
N PRO A 548 -16.77 27.91 -50.28
CA PRO A 548 -17.22 29.14 -50.94
C PRO A 548 -16.31 29.59 -52.09
N GLU A 549 -14.99 29.50 -51.90
CA GLU A 549 -13.99 29.83 -52.93
C GLU A 549 -14.12 28.96 -54.19
N ARG A 550 -14.39 27.65 -54.03
CA ARG A 550 -14.59 26.73 -55.16
C ARG A 550 -15.89 26.97 -55.89
N VAL A 551 -16.95 27.36 -55.15
CA VAL A 551 -18.22 27.76 -55.73
C VAL A 551 -18.04 29.04 -56.55
N GLU A 552 -17.30 30.01 -56.03
CA GLU A 552 -16.98 31.26 -56.73
C GLU A 552 -16.18 31.01 -58.01
N GLN A 553 -15.11 30.21 -57.95
CA GLN A 553 -14.28 29.86 -59.12
C GLN A 553 -15.09 29.22 -60.26
N LEU A 554 -16.04 28.33 -59.93
CA LEU A 554 -16.91 27.69 -60.92
C LEU A 554 -18.02 28.63 -61.41
N SER A 555 -18.58 29.45 -60.53
CA SER A 555 -19.61 30.43 -60.90
C SER A 555 -19.05 31.51 -61.84
N ALA A 556 -17.80 31.92 -61.62
CA ALA A 556 -17.08 32.86 -62.47
C ALA A 556 -16.90 32.37 -63.92
N ILE A 557 -16.86 31.05 -64.14
CA ILE A 557 -16.81 30.42 -65.47
C ILE A 557 -18.18 29.94 -65.97
N GLY A 558 -19.26 30.56 -65.48
CA GLY A 558 -20.61 30.35 -65.99
C GLY A 558 -21.31 29.07 -65.52
N MET A 559 -20.85 28.45 -64.41
CA MET A 559 -21.55 27.31 -63.80
C MET A 559 -22.91 27.73 -63.22
N ARG A 560 -23.97 27.04 -63.66
CA ARG A 560 -25.29 27.10 -63.02
C ARG A 560 -25.45 25.93 -62.06
N TRP A 561 -25.89 26.22 -60.84
CA TRP A 561 -26.00 25.27 -59.73
C TRP A 561 -27.37 24.58 -59.62
N THR A 562 -28.26 24.84 -60.58
CA THR A 562 -29.59 24.22 -60.72
C THR A 562 -29.54 22.86 -61.37
#